data_AF-A0A086MRE5-F1
#
_entry.id   AF-A0A086MRE5-F1
#
_cell.length_a   1.000
_cell.length_b   1.000
_cell.length_c   1.000
_cell.angle_alpha   90.00
_cell.angle_beta   90.00
_cell.angle_gamma   90.00
#
_symmetry.space_group_name_H-M   'P 1'
#
loop_
_entity.id
_entity.type
_entity.pdbx_description
1 polymer ?
#
loop_
_entity_poly.entity_id
_entity_poly.type
_entity_poly.pdbx_seq_one_letter_code
_entity_poly.pdbx_strand_id
1 'polypeptide(L)'
;MTEWWKPSEAERAEPADTGEAVPPLTLDPELPVHMQEFLRQADLALLREAVTAEPSSPWWGLADPLGGRRSSWWFAGLLLSVFARSMLMLGVGACAYGLSSAVAVLKRRRRVAVRVQIAEAHGQFVLGTELDSEAAELLARAARAAARVQRSSVQRLDQADKQHNDRRLDTQVWEIADALRAYSNVAERGPKKAVSEVVAQALESRSRALRISLASIERRVEALETYAARIAEAEQRLRELRQLQQLTTGVEEVFDLLAATARDDHAVAEIEGMSDEAAKAVDFFNAAVQAAQEAADVALPAPTQTSSRAGDRP
;
A
#
# COMPACT_ATOMS: atom_id res chain seq x y z
N MET A 1 32.08 -9.98 5.26
CA MET A 1 30.85 -10.79 5.36
C MET A 1 29.74 -9.87 5.88
N THR A 2 29.41 -8.85 5.08
CA THR A 2 28.60 -7.67 5.45
C THR A 2 27.85 -7.21 4.20
N GLU A 3 26.81 -7.95 3.83
CA GLU A 3 25.91 -7.62 2.71
C GLU A 3 24.45 -7.98 3.04
N TRP A 4 24.04 -7.81 4.30
CA TRP A 4 22.69 -8.14 4.76
C TRP A 4 21.99 -6.91 5.34
N TRP A 5 21.78 -5.87 4.51
CA TRP A 5 20.62 -4.98 4.58
C TRP A 5 20.67 -3.98 3.40
N LYS A 6 20.37 -4.45 2.18
CA LYS A 6 19.86 -3.56 1.14
C LYS A 6 18.33 -3.59 1.27
N PRO A 7 17.66 -2.49 1.64
CA PRO A 7 16.22 -2.41 1.49
C PRO A 7 15.93 -2.69 0.02
N SER A 8 15.10 -3.71 -0.25
CA SER A 8 14.73 -4.03 -1.63
C SER A 8 14.18 -2.76 -2.29
N GLU A 9 14.61 -2.46 -3.52
CA GLU A 9 14.07 -1.31 -4.28
C GLU A 9 12.54 -1.40 -4.46
N ALA A 10 11.95 -2.58 -4.18
CA ALA A 10 10.51 -2.81 -4.11
C ALA A 10 9.81 -2.11 -2.92
N GLU A 11 10.50 -1.74 -1.84
CA GLU A 11 9.92 -0.98 -0.72
C GLU A 11 9.98 0.54 -0.91
N ARG A 12 10.71 1.01 -1.93
CA ARG A 12 10.76 2.43 -2.34
C ARG A 12 9.76 2.79 -3.44
N ALA A 13 8.99 1.82 -3.92
CA ALA A 13 7.79 2.10 -4.69
C ALA A 13 6.68 2.50 -3.72
N GLU A 14 6.74 3.75 -3.22
CA GLU A 14 5.48 4.47 -2.95
C GLU A 14 4.62 4.24 -4.20
N PRO A 15 3.44 3.60 -4.10
CA PRO A 15 2.54 3.55 -5.23
C PRO A 15 2.35 4.99 -5.63
N ALA A 16 2.79 5.33 -6.85
CA ALA A 16 2.67 6.67 -7.41
C ALA A 16 1.33 7.24 -6.94
N ASP A 17 1.40 8.33 -6.17
CA ASP A 17 0.23 9.08 -5.72
C ASP A 17 -0.51 9.47 -6.99
N THR A 18 -1.43 8.59 -7.43
CA THR A 18 -2.28 8.82 -8.59
C THR A 18 -3.15 9.98 -8.17
N GLY A 19 -2.69 11.18 -8.55
CA GLY A 19 -3.29 12.44 -8.21
C GLY A 19 -4.80 12.39 -8.39
N GLU A 20 -5.50 13.06 -7.47
CA GLU A 20 -6.86 13.53 -7.70
C GLU A 20 -7.94 12.47 -8.04
N ALA A 21 -7.65 11.17 -7.92
CA ALA A 21 -8.61 10.14 -8.30
C ALA A 21 -9.76 10.06 -7.28
N VAL A 22 -10.85 10.75 -7.59
CA VAL A 22 -12.14 10.63 -6.91
C VAL A 22 -12.51 9.14 -6.86
N PRO A 23 -12.86 8.60 -5.67
CA PRO A 23 -13.27 7.21 -5.60
C PRO A 23 -14.45 6.98 -6.54
N PRO A 24 -14.36 6.00 -7.47
CA PRO A 24 -15.40 5.81 -8.48
C PRO A 24 -16.72 5.35 -7.85
N LEU A 25 -16.64 4.68 -6.71
CA LEU A 25 -17.75 4.11 -5.96
C LEU A 25 -17.43 4.14 -4.46
N THR A 26 -18.31 4.77 -3.67
CA THR A 26 -18.29 4.71 -2.20
C THR A 26 -19.51 3.92 -1.74
N LEU A 27 -19.32 2.96 -0.82
CA LEU A 27 -20.35 2.04 -0.36
C LEU A 27 -20.73 2.30 1.09
N ASP A 28 -21.99 2.03 1.43
CA ASP A 28 -22.46 1.97 2.80
C ASP A 28 -21.84 0.78 3.54
N PRO A 29 -21.11 1.00 4.64
CA PRO A 29 -20.52 -0.09 5.41
C PRO A 29 -21.57 -1.00 6.07
N GLU A 30 -22.81 -0.53 6.27
CA GLU A 30 -23.91 -1.34 6.80
C GLU A 30 -24.54 -2.27 5.74
N LEU A 31 -24.21 -2.07 4.47
CA LEU A 31 -24.70 -2.90 3.38
C LEU A 31 -24.23 -4.35 3.55
N PRO A 32 -25.09 -5.36 3.31
CA PRO A 32 -24.67 -6.76 3.38
C PRO A 32 -23.44 -7.06 2.51
N VAL A 33 -22.48 -7.82 3.03
CA VAL A 33 -21.18 -8.08 2.37
C VAL A 33 -21.34 -8.63 0.95
N HIS A 34 -22.30 -9.52 0.73
CA HIS A 34 -22.58 -10.06 -0.61
C HIS A 34 -23.02 -8.99 -1.61
N MET A 35 -23.76 -7.97 -1.14
CA MET A 35 -24.20 -6.86 -1.95
C MET A 35 -23.06 -5.87 -2.19
N GLN A 36 -22.23 -5.60 -1.18
CA GLN A 36 -21.01 -4.80 -1.38
C GLN A 36 -20.12 -5.42 -2.46
N GLU A 37 -19.89 -6.73 -2.40
CA GLU A 37 -19.07 -7.45 -3.38
C GLU A 37 -19.70 -7.42 -4.77
N PHE A 38 -21.02 -7.63 -4.84
CA PHE A 38 -21.77 -7.51 -6.08
C PHE A 38 -21.63 -6.11 -6.71
N LEU A 39 -21.76 -5.03 -5.92
CA LEU A 39 -21.62 -3.66 -6.40
C LEU A 39 -20.18 -3.34 -6.81
N ARG A 40 -19.16 -3.85 -6.11
CA ARG A 40 -17.75 -3.70 -6.51
C ARG A 40 -17.44 -4.41 -7.83
N GLN A 41 -18.08 -5.55 -8.09
CA GLN A 41 -17.91 -6.31 -9.33
C GLN A 41 -18.80 -5.82 -10.48
N ALA A 42 -19.82 -5.01 -10.19
CA ALA A 42 -20.72 -4.47 -11.20
C ALA A 42 -19.98 -3.45 -12.08
N ASP A 43 -20.36 -3.43 -13.37
CA ASP A 43 -19.87 -2.43 -14.31
C ASP A 43 -20.38 -1.04 -13.90
N LEU A 44 -19.46 -0.08 -13.71
CA LEU A 44 -19.78 1.31 -13.35
C LEU A 44 -20.72 1.96 -14.38
N ALA A 45 -20.64 1.59 -15.65
CA ALA A 45 -21.56 2.08 -16.67
C ALA A 45 -23.00 1.62 -16.39
N LEU A 46 -23.16 0.39 -15.88
CA LEU A 46 -24.46 -0.18 -15.54
C LEU A 46 -25.00 0.42 -14.24
N LEU A 47 -24.14 0.67 -13.24
CA LEU A 47 -24.50 1.40 -12.03
C LEU A 47 -25.00 2.82 -12.37
N ARG A 48 -24.27 3.54 -13.22
CA ARG A 48 -24.67 4.86 -13.72
C ARG A 48 -26.02 4.81 -14.45
N GLU A 49 -26.20 3.85 -15.37
CA GLU A 49 -27.44 3.69 -16.12
C GLU A 49 -28.63 3.38 -15.20
N ALA A 50 -28.41 2.65 -14.10
CA ALA A 50 -29.43 2.34 -13.11
C ALA A 50 -29.80 3.56 -12.26
N VAL A 51 -28.84 4.42 -11.91
CA VAL A 51 -29.10 5.66 -11.15
C VAL A 51 -29.81 6.72 -12.01
N THR A 52 -29.41 6.88 -13.27
CA THR A 52 -30.00 7.89 -14.16
C THR A 52 -31.35 7.48 -14.75
N ALA A 53 -31.63 6.18 -14.79
CA ALA A 53 -32.95 5.73 -15.18
C ALA A 53 -33.89 6.09 -14.03
N GLU A 54 -34.73 7.12 -14.21
CA GLU A 54 -35.89 7.33 -13.35
C GLU A 54 -36.57 5.97 -13.14
N PRO A 55 -37.15 5.69 -11.95
CA PRO A 55 -37.94 4.50 -11.70
C PRO A 55 -39.21 4.58 -12.55
N SER A 56 -39.03 4.40 -13.84
CA SER A 56 -40.08 4.29 -14.83
C SER A 56 -40.82 3.02 -14.46
N SER A 57 -42.11 3.21 -14.29
CA SER A 57 -43.10 2.27 -13.78
C SER A 57 -42.81 0.78 -14.08
N PRO A 58 -43.25 -0.15 -13.20
CA PRO A 58 -43.00 -1.59 -13.29
C PRO A 58 -43.45 -2.30 -14.59
N TRP A 59 -43.96 -1.58 -15.58
CA TRP A 59 -44.55 -2.08 -16.82
C TRP A 59 -43.65 -1.91 -18.06
N TRP A 60 -42.48 -1.26 -17.96
CA TRP A 60 -41.61 -0.99 -19.12
C TRP A 60 -40.94 -2.24 -19.74
N GLY A 61 -41.01 -3.39 -19.05
CA GLY A 61 -40.61 -4.68 -19.61
C GLY A 61 -41.50 -5.19 -20.76
N LEU A 62 -42.69 -4.60 -20.94
CA LEU A 62 -43.65 -4.97 -22.00
C LEU A 62 -43.71 -3.98 -23.17
N ALA A 63 -43.23 -2.75 -23.00
CA ALA A 63 -43.57 -1.65 -23.90
C ALA A 63 -42.55 -1.37 -25.03
N ASP A 64 -41.50 -2.19 -25.22
CA ASP A 64 -40.64 -1.98 -26.39
C ASP A 64 -40.04 -3.24 -27.03
N PRO A 65 -40.84 -3.99 -27.81
CA PRO A 65 -40.31 -4.94 -28.80
C PRO A 65 -40.19 -4.32 -30.22
N LEU A 66 -40.56 -3.06 -30.46
CA LEU A 66 -40.73 -2.54 -31.84
C LEU A 66 -40.13 -1.15 -32.15
N GLY A 67 -39.48 -0.46 -31.20
CA GLY A 67 -38.95 0.89 -31.40
C GLY A 67 -37.73 1.07 -32.32
N GLY A 68 -37.13 0.01 -32.86
CA GLY A 68 -35.83 0.13 -33.54
C GLY A 68 -35.61 -0.80 -34.72
N ARG A 69 -36.43 -0.73 -35.79
CA ARG A 69 -36.08 -1.40 -37.07
C ARG A 69 -36.91 -0.94 -38.27
N ARG A 70 -36.72 0.31 -38.72
CA ARG A 70 -37.21 0.76 -40.05
C ARG A 70 -36.37 0.27 -41.25
N SER A 71 -35.35 -0.57 -41.05
CA SER A 71 -34.39 -0.97 -42.10
C SER A 71 -34.37 -2.49 -42.40
N SER A 72 -35.50 -3.19 -42.24
CA SER A 72 -35.52 -4.65 -42.47
C SER A 72 -36.81 -5.14 -43.16
N TRP A 73 -37.33 -4.39 -44.12
CA TRP A 73 -38.33 -4.89 -45.07
C TRP A 73 -37.74 -5.20 -46.46
N TRP A 74 -36.57 -4.66 -46.80
CA TRP A 74 -35.92 -4.91 -48.09
C TRP A 74 -35.22 -6.28 -48.19
N PHE A 75 -34.86 -6.91 -47.07
CA PHE A 75 -34.19 -8.23 -47.08
C PHE A 75 -35.15 -9.43 -47.19
N ALA A 76 -36.44 -9.24 -46.85
CA ALA A 76 -37.41 -10.34 -46.84
C ALA A 76 -37.82 -10.80 -48.26
N GLY A 77 -37.79 -9.90 -49.25
CA GLY A 77 -38.12 -10.22 -50.65
C GLY A 77 -37.00 -10.94 -51.40
N LEU A 78 -35.72 -10.69 -51.05
CA LEU A 78 -34.58 -11.25 -51.76
C LEU A 78 -34.21 -12.67 -51.28
N LEU A 79 -34.52 -13.00 -50.02
CA LEU A 79 -34.28 -14.33 -49.47
C LEU A 79 -35.25 -15.40 -50.00
N LEU A 80 -36.45 -15.01 -50.45
CA LEU A 80 -37.49 -15.94 -50.92
C LEU A 80 -37.18 -16.58 -52.28
N SER A 81 -36.26 -16.02 -53.09
CA SER A 81 -35.92 -16.56 -54.43
C SER A 81 -34.76 -17.56 -54.45
N VAL A 82 -34.02 -17.71 -53.34
CA VAL A 82 -32.92 -18.70 -53.18
C VAL A 82 -33.43 -20.01 -52.54
N PHE A 83 -34.72 -20.09 -52.19
CA PHE A 83 -35.33 -21.15 -51.37
C PHE A 83 -35.35 -22.56 -51.98
N ALA A 84 -35.06 -22.73 -53.28
CA ALA A 84 -35.08 -24.05 -53.92
C ALA A 84 -33.79 -24.88 -53.74
N ARG A 85 -32.72 -24.31 -53.15
CA ARG A 85 -31.42 -25.02 -53.01
C ARG A 85 -30.82 -25.03 -51.61
N SER A 86 -31.51 -24.47 -50.62
CA SER A 86 -30.93 -24.17 -49.29
C SER A 86 -31.77 -24.67 -48.12
N MET A 87 -32.49 -25.78 -48.27
CA MET A 87 -33.36 -26.33 -47.22
C MET A 87 -32.56 -26.85 -45.99
N LEU A 88 -31.27 -27.19 -46.18
CA LEU A 88 -30.37 -27.65 -45.12
C LEU A 88 -29.65 -26.47 -44.38
N MET A 89 -29.36 -25.37 -45.09
CA MET A 89 -28.79 -24.14 -44.49
C MET A 89 -29.82 -23.32 -43.72
N LEU A 90 -31.11 -23.42 -44.07
CA LEU A 90 -32.22 -22.79 -43.33
C LEU A 90 -32.38 -23.37 -41.93
N GLY A 91 -32.20 -24.68 -41.75
CA GLY A 91 -32.24 -25.32 -40.43
C GLY A 91 -31.13 -24.83 -39.51
N VAL A 92 -29.88 -24.80 -40.01
CA VAL A 92 -28.73 -24.32 -39.23
C VAL A 92 -28.83 -22.83 -38.92
N GLY A 93 -29.26 -22.01 -39.89
CA GLY A 93 -29.49 -20.58 -39.69
C GLY A 93 -30.60 -20.28 -38.68
N ALA A 94 -31.71 -21.01 -38.72
CA ALA A 94 -32.81 -20.88 -37.76
C ALA A 94 -32.38 -21.31 -36.35
N CYS A 95 -31.60 -22.38 -36.21
CA CYS A 95 -31.03 -22.79 -34.92
C CYS A 95 -30.04 -21.76 -34.38
N ALA A 96 -29.13 -21.24 -35.21
CA ALA A 96 -28.17 -20.21 -34.80
C ALA A 96 -28.88 -18.90 -34.40
N TYR A 97 -29.94 -18.51 -35.12
CA TYR A 97 -30.76 -17.34 -34.79
C TYR A 97 -31.58 -17.56 -33.51
N GLY A 98 -32.17 -18.76 -33.33
CA GLY A 98 -32.85 -19.17 -32.11
C GLY A 98 -31.91 -19.17 -30.90
N LEU A 99 -30.68 -19.67 -31.06
CA LEU A 99 -29.67 -19.66 -30.00
C LEU A 99 -29.20 -18.23 -29.69
N SER A 100 -28.94 -17.41 -30.70
CA SER A 100 -28.54 -16.00 -30.52
C SER A 100 -29.63 -15.16 -29.87
N SER A 101 -30.88 -15.33 -30.28
CA SER A 101 -32.03 -14.67 -29.66
C SER A 101 -32.29 -15.17 -28.25
N ALA A 102 -32.17 -16.47 -27.98
CA ALA A 102 -32.25 -17.03 -26.63
C ALA A 102 -31.14 -16.47 -25.73
N VAL A 103 -29.89 -16.41 -26.21
CA VAL A 103 -28.76 -15.80 -25.49
C VAL A 103 -29.01 -14.32 -25.25
N ALA A 104 -29.54 -13.58 -26.23
CA ALA A 104 -29.88 -12.17 -26.08
C ALA A 104 -31.00 -11.96 -25.04
N VAL A 105 -32.03 -12.79 -25.04
CA VAL A 105 -33.13 -12.76 -24.05
C VAL A 105 -32.61 -13.11 -22.66
N LEU A 106 -31.75 -14.12 -22.50
CA LEU A 106 -31.12 -14.45 -21.23
C LEU A 106 -30.24 -13.31 -20.73
N LYS A 107 -29.39 -12.72 -21.60
CA LYS A 107 -28.58 -11.55 -21.26
C LYS A 107 -29.45 -10.37 -20.84
N ARG A 108 -30.58 -10.13 -21.52
CA ARG A 108 -31.54 -9.09 -21.17
C ARG A 108 -32.19 -9.34 -19.82
N ARG A 109 -32.68 -10.56 -19.55
CA ARG A 109 -33.25 -10.93 -18.25
C ARG A 109 -32.24 -10.76 -17.11
N ARG A 110 -31.00 -11.21 -17.32
CA ARG A 110 -29.93 -11.05 -16.33
C ARG A 110 -29.62 -9.58 -16.07
N ARG A 111 -29.56 -8.74 -17.12
CA ARG A 111 -29.38 -7.28 -16.96
C ARG A 111 -30.54 -6.64 -16.20
N VAL A 112 -31.79 -7.03 -16.47
CA VAL A 112 -32.95 -6.51 -15.74
C VAL A 112 -32.87 -6.88 -14.26
N ALA A 113 -32.57 -8.14 -13.94
CA ALA A 113 -32.42 -8.59 -12.54
C ALA A 113 -31.31 -7.83 -11.81
N VAL A 114 -30.15 -7.64 -12.45
CA VAL A 114 -29.03 -6.84 -11.92
C VAL A 114 -29.44 -5.39 -11.71
N ARG A 115 -30.17 -4.77 -12.65
CA ARG A 115 -30.67 -3.39 -12.50
C ARG A 115 -31.66 -3.24 -11.36
N VAL A 116 -32.55 -4.22 -11.16
CA VAL A 116 -33.49 -4.20 -10.03
C VAL A 116 -32.73 -4.28 -8.72
N GLN A 117 -31.75 -5.17 -8.58
CA GLN A 117 -30.92 -5.25 -7.37
C GLN A 117 -30.14 -3.95 -7.10
N ILE A 118 -29.61 -3.31 -8.15
CA ILE A 118 -28.92 -2.01 -8.02
C ILE A 118 -29.90 -0.91 -7.63
N ALA A 119 -31.10 -0.91 -8.19
CA ALA A 119 -32.15 0.07 -7.85
C ALA A 119 -32.65 -0.13 -6.41
N GLU A 120 -32.73 -1.37 -5.92
CA GLU A 120 -33.06 -1.68 -4.52
C GLU A 120 -31.95 -1.21 -3.56
N ALA A 121 -30.69 -1.32 -3.97
CA ALA A 121 -29.55 -0.78 -3.23
C ALA A 121 -29.32 0.74 -3.46
N HIS A 122 -30.18 1.40 -4.24
CA HIS A 122 -30.05 2.83 -4.50
C HIS A 122 -30.19 3.62 -3.20
N GLY A 123 -29.28 4.58 -2.99
CA GLY A 123 -29.14 5.27 -1.71
C GLY A 123 -28.05 4.68 -0.81
N GLN A 124 -27.65 3.42 -1.00
CA GLN A 124 -26.61 2.75 -0.19
C GLN A 124 -25.23 2.73 -0.87
N PHE A 125 -25.10 3.42 -1.99
CA PHE A 125 -23.82 3.69 -2.65
C PHE A 125 -23.85 5.08 -3.27
N VAL A 126 -22.66 5.66 -3.50
CA VAL A 126 -22.47 6.95 -4.16
C VAL A 126 -21.46 6.75 -5.29
N LEU A 127 -21.82 7.15 -6.51
CA LEU A 127 -20.89 7.17 -7.64
C LEU A 127 -20.18 8.52 -7.70
N GLY A 128 -18.87 8.51 -7.96
CA GLY A 128 -18.12 9.77 -8.14
C GLY A 128 -18.66 10.64 -9.28
N THR A 129 -19.34 10.05 -10.26
CA THR A 129 -19.97 10.77 -11.38
C THR A 129 -21.28 11.48 -11.02
N GLU A 130 -21.88 11.19 -9.86
CA GLU A 130 -23.07 11.92 -9.35
C GLU A 130 -22.68 13.23 -8.64
N LEU A 131 -21.39 13.41 -8.37
CA LEU A 131 -20.90 14.56 -7.64
C LEU A 131 -20.51 15.69 -8.59
N ASP A 132 -20.83 16.91 -8.16
CA ASP A 132 -20.23 18.11 -8.74
C ASP A 132 -18.71 18.11 -8.52
N SER A 133 -17.94 18.83 -9.34
CA SER A 133 -16.47 18.80 -9.28
C SER A 133 -15.91 19.16 -7.91
N GLU A 134 -16.47 20.17 -7.22
CA GLU A 134 -16.00 20.58 -5.90
C GLU A 134 -16.32 19.51 -4.85
N ALA A 135 -17.50 18.90 -4.96
CA ALA A 135 -17.91 17.80 -4.09
C ALA A 135 -17.07 16.54 -4.31
N ALA A 136 -16.73 16.24 -5.56
CA ALA A 136 -15.90 15.10 -5.92
C ALA A 136 -14.48 15.22 -5.33
N GLU A 137 -13.90 16.43 -5.36
CA GLU A 137 -12.58 16.72 -4.78
C GLU A 137 -12.59 16.52 -3.25
N LEU A 138 -13.60 17.02 -2.54
CA LEU A 138 -13.75 16.81 -1.09
C LEU A 138 -13.86 15.32 -0.74
N LEU A 139 -14.59 14.54 -1.53
CA LEU A 139 -14.67 13.10 -1.31
C LEU A 139 -13.31 12.41 -1.55
N ALA A 140 -12.57 12.82 -2.57
CA ALA A 140 -11.24 12.28 -2.85
C ALA A 140 -10.27 12.54 -1.68
N ARG A 141 -10.31 13.75 -1.11
CA ARG A 141 -9.55 14.14 0.08
C ARG A 141 -9.90 13.27 1.28
N ALA A 142 -11.19 13.11 1.59
CA ALA A 142 -11.65 12.28 2.70
C ALA A 142 -11.23 10.81 2.55
N ALA A 143 -11.43 10.24 1.36
CA ALA A 143 -11.06 8.85 1.07
C ALA A 143 -9.54 8.63 1.23
N ARG A 144 -8.72 9.60 0.80
CA ARG A 144 -7.26 9.54 0.97
C ARG A 144 -6.84 9.60 2.43
N ALA A 145 -7.45 10.50 3.22
CA ALA A 145 -7.20 10.61 4.64
C ALA A 145 -7.53 9.29 5.37
N ALA A 146 -8.70 8.71 5.09
CA ALA A 146 -9.10 7.41 5.64
C ALA A 146 -8.13 6.29 5.22
N ALA A 147 -7.77 6.21 3.94
CA ALA A 147 -6.83 5.22 3.43
C ALA A 147 -5.43 5.35 4.04
N ARG A 148 -5.00 6.56 4.42
CA ARG A 148 -3.73 6.77 5.14
C ARG A 148 -3.80 6.21 6.56
N VAL A 149 -4.89 6.44 7.28
CA VAL A 149 -5.10 5.88 8.62
C VAL A 149 -5.15 4.36 8.60
N GLN A 150 -5.94 3.77 7.70
CA GLN A 150 -6.11 2.31 7.59
C GLN A 150 -4.80 1.58 7.26
N ARG A 151 -3.89 2.24 6.52
CA ARG A 151 -2.56 1.69 6.18
C ARG A 151 -1.52 1.87 7.29
N SER A 152 -1.76 2.71 8.29
CA SER A 152 -0.75 3.02 9.32
C SER A 152 -0.40 1.80 10.16
N SER A 153 0.89 1.63 10.43
CA SER A 153 1.37 0.54 11.29
C SER A 153 0.99 0.71 12.78
N VAL A 154 0.66 1.92 13.22
CA VAL A 154 0.13 2.17 14.59
C VAL A 154 -1.21 1.45 14.78
N GLN A 155 -2.10 1.60 13.80
CA GLN A 155 -3.41 0.96 13.80
C GLN A 155 -3.32 -0.57 13.72
N ARG A 156 -2.21 -1.11 13.19
CA ARG A 156 -1.95 -2.54 13.12
C ARG A 156 -1.42 -3.14 14.43
N LEU A 157 -0.89 -2.33 15.35
CA LEU A 157 -0.47 -2.82 16.66
C LEU A 157 -1.66 -3.07 17.58
N ASP A 158 -2.71 -2.26 17.44
CA ASP A 158 -3.97 -2.42 18.16
C ASP A 158 -4.95 -3.32 17.40
N GLN A 159 -4.56 -4.59 17.20
CA GLN A 159 -5.31 -5.52 16.35
C GLN A 159 -6.73 -5.82 16.88
N ALA A 160 -6.94 -5.71 18.20
CA ALA A 160 -8.23 -5.97 18.83
C ALA A 160 -9.29 -4.94 18.39
N ASP A 161 -8.91 -3.66 18.33
CA ASP A 161 -9.84 -2.57 17.99
C ASP A 161 -9.75 -2.15 16.52
N LYS A 162 -8.79 -2.66 15.75
CA LYS A 162 -8.60 -2.32 14.34
C LYS A 162 -9.87 -2.45 13.51
N GLN A 163 -10.56 -3.59 13.57
CA GLN A 163 -11.77 -3.81 12.76
C GLN A 163 -12.89 -2.83 13.10
N HIS A 164 -13.05 -2.50 14.39
CA HIS A 164 -14.06 -1.54 14.83
C HIS A 164 -13.72 -0.13 14.32
N ASN A 165 -12.46 0.27 14.44
CA ASN A 165 -11.98 1.57 13.98
C ASN A 165 -12.03 1.72 12.45
N ASP A 166 -11.68 0.67 11.70
CA ASP A 166 -11.77 0.65 10.24
C ASP A 166 -13.22 0.86 9.78
N ARG A 167 -14.19 0.16 10.40
CA ARG A 167 -15.62 0.36 10.10
C ARG A 167 -16.09 1.77 10.44
N ARG A 168 -15.63 2.36 11.56
CA ARG A 168 -15.99 3.75 11.92
C ARG A 168 -15.46 4.74 10.89
N LEU A 169 -14.25 4.53 10.38
CA LEU A 169 -13.69 5.35 9.31
C LEU A 169 -14.48 5.21 8.01
N ASP A 170 -14.81 3.97 7.63
CA ASP A 170 -15.65 3.72 6.44
C ASP A 170 -17.03 4.39 6.58
N THR A 171 -17.61 4.37 7.79
CA THR A 171 -18.86 5.08 8.10
C THR A 171 -18.72 6.59 7.91
N GLN A 172 -17.63 7.19 8.40
CA GLN A 172 -17.40 8.62 8.22
C GLN A 172 -17.20 9.01 6.75
N VAL A 173 -16.50 8.19 5.97
CA VAL A 173 -16.33 8.44 4.52
C VAL A 173 -17.67 8.31 3.80
N TRP A 174 -18.49 7.32 4.15
CA TRP A 174 -19.84 7.19 3.62
C TRP A 174 -20.69 8.42 3.95
N GLU A 175 -20.70 8.89 5.20
CA GLU A 175 -21.54 10.01 5.63
C GLU A 175 -21.16 11.31 4.91
N ILE A 176 -19.86 11.48 4.62
CA ILE A 176 -19.36 12.57 3.78
C ILE A 176 -19.85 12.38 2.34
N ALA A 177 -19.71 11.19 1.76
CA ALA A 177 -20.14 10.91 0.39
C ALA A 177 -21.64 11.13 0.19
N ASP A 178 -22.48 10.68 1.13
CA ASP A 178 -23.93 10.86 1.07
C ASP A 178 -24.33 12.34 1.20
N ALA A 179 -23.71 13.08 2.13
CA ALA A 179 -23.93 14.51 2.28
C ALA A 179 -23.51 15.29 1.01
N LEU A 180 -22.40 14.90 0.38
CA LEU A 180 -21.92 15.49 -0.88
C LEU A 180 -22.86 15.17 -2.04
N ARG A 181 -23.38 13.93 -2.13
CA ARG A 181 -24.42 13.57 -3.11
C ARG A 181 -25.67 14.40 -2.92
N ALA A 182 -26.14 14.57 -1.68
CA ALA A 182 -27.29 15.41 -1.39
C ALA A 182 -27.04 16.88 -1.79
N TYR A 183 -25.85 17.41 -1.49
CA TYR A 183 -25.43 18.74 -1.94
C TYR A 183 -25.45 18.88 -3.47
N SER A 184 -24.80 17.97 -4.20
CA SER A 184 -24.72 18.02 -5.67
C SER A 184 -26.09 17.92 -6.33
N ASN A 185 -26.96 17.04 -5.83
CA ASN A 185 -28.35 16.93 -6.28
C ASN A 185 -29.14 18.23 -6.10
N VAL A 186 -28.98 18.91 -4.96
CA VAL A 186 -29.65 20.20 -4.71
C VAL A 186 -29.02 21.32 -5.55
N ALA A 187 -27.71 21.34 -5.71
CA ALA A 187 -27.00 22.32 -6.54
C ALA A 187 -27.45 22.22 -8.01
N GLU A 188 -27.57 21.01 -8.55
CA GLU A 188 -27.93 20.77 -9.96
C GLU A 188 -29.39 21.14 -10.27
N ARG A 189 -30.34 20.79 -9.38
CA ARG A 189 -31.79 21.03 -9.58
C ARG A 189 -32.20 22.51 -9.44
N GLY A 190 -31.30 23.38 -9.00
CA GLY A 190 -31.61 24.80 -8.77
C GLY A 190 -31.77 25.60 -10.08
N PRO A 191 -32.64 26.62 -10.12
CA PRO A 191 -32.67 27.55 -11.25
C PRO A 191 -31.35 28.31 -11.34
N LYS A 192 -30.67 28.25 -12.49
CA LYS A 192 -29.36 28.91 -12.70
C LYS A 192 -29.44 30.39 -13.06
N LYS A 193 -30.62 30.89 -13.43
CA LYS A 193 -30.83 32.27 -13.88
C LYS A 193 -32.04 32.88 -13.18
N ALA A 194 -31.89 34.11 -12.72
CA ALA A 194 -32.99 34.90 -12.19
C ALA A 194 -33.83 35.48 -13.33
N VAL A 195 -35.15 35.42 -13.19
CA VAL A 195 -36.11 36.04 -14.14
C VAL A 195 -36.59 37.41 -13.62
N SER A 196 -36.37 37.69 -12.34
CA SER A 196 -36.72 38.96 -11.69
C SER A 196 -35.79 39.23 -10.50
N GLU A 197 -35.77 40.46 -10.00
CA GLU A 197 -34.98 40.87 -8.83
C GLU A 197 -35.37 40.07 -7.57
N VAL A 198 -36.67 39.82 -7.37
CA VAL A 198 -37.16 39.00 -6.25
C VAL A 198 -36.62 37.56 -6.33
N VAL A 199 -36.58 36.98 -7.54
CA VAL A 199 -35.99 35.65 -7.77
C VAL A 199 -34.47 35.69 -7.58
N ALA A 200 -33.79 36.78 -7.93
CA ALA A 200 -32.35 36.94 -7.71
C ALA A 200 -32.01 36.90 -6.21
N GLN A 201 -32.77 37.60 -5.36
CA GLN A 201 -32.58 37.58 -3.90
C GLN A 201 -32.84 36.20 -3.29
N ALA A 202 -33.85 35.48 -3.78
CA ALA A 202 -34.14 34.11 -3.37
C ALA A 202 -33.01 33.14 -3.80
N LEU A 203 -32.47 33.30 -5.02
CA LEU A 203 -31.33 32.52 -5.51
C LEU A 203 -30.06 32.80 -4.70
N GLU A 204 -29.78 34.05 -4.32
CA GLU A 204 -28.65 34.38 -3.45
C GLU A 204 -28.76 33.70 -2.08
N SER A 205 -29.97 33.70 -1.50
CA SER A 205 -30.24 33.00 -0.23
C SER A 205 -30.00 31.49 -0.35
N ARG A 206 -30.43 30.88 -1.47
CA ARG A 206 -30.16 29.47 -1.78
C ARG A 206 -28.66 29.19 -1.93
N SER A 207 -27.95 30.03 -2.69
CA SER A 207 -26.50 29.90 -2.90
C SER A 207 -25.74 30.01 -1.58
N ARG A 208 -26.16 30.91 -0.69
CA ARG A 208 -25.59 31.03 0.66
C ARG A 208 -25.81 29.77 1.49
N ALA A 209 -27.02 29.20 1.47
CA ALA A 209 -27.33 27.96 2.19
C ALA A 209 -26.48 26.78 1.67
N LEU A 210 -26.33 26.66 0.35
CA LEU A 210 -25.45 25.66 -0.28
C LEU A 210 -23.99 25.84 0.16
N ARG A 211 -23.47 27.08 0.16
CA ARG A 211 -22.10 27.38 0.60
C ARG A 211 -21.88 27.02 2.07
N ILE A 212 -22.84 27.32 2.95
CA ILE A 212 -22.77 26.95 4.37
C ILE A 212 -22.78 25.42 4.53
N SER A 213 -23.61 24.71 3.77
CA SER A 213 -23.66 23.25 3.78
C SER A 213 -22.31 22.66 3.36
N LEU A 214 -21.75 23.14 2.25
CA LEU A 214 -20.48 22.64 1.74
C LEU A 214 -19.32 22.91 2.71
N ALA A 215 -19.24 24.13 3.27
CA ALA A 215 -18.25 24.49 4.29
C ALA A 215 -18.39 23.65 5.58
N SER A 216 -19.58 23.14 5.88
CA SER A 216 -19.75 22.19 6.99
C SER A 216 -19.20 20.81 6.68
N ILE A 217 -19.33 20.34 5.44
CA ILE A 217 -18.77 19.07 4.99
C ILE A 217 -17.24 19.18 4.91
N GLU A 218 -16.73 20.27 4.37
CA GLU A 218 -15.29 20.56 4.30
C GLU A 218 -14.63 20.51 5.69
N ARG A 219 -15.22 21.15 6.71
CA ARG A 219 -14.72 21.04 8.09
C ARG A 219 -14.66 19.60 8.63
N ARG A 220 -15.57 18.73 8.21
CA ARG A 220 -15.51 17.29 8.56
C ARG A 220 -14.34 16.60 7.86
N VAL A 221 -14.10 16.93 6.59
CA VAL A 221 -12.97 16.42 5.81
C VAL A 221 -11.65 16.88 6.43
N GLU A 222 -11.52 18.16 6.79
CA GLU A 222 -10.33 18.72 7.46
C GLU A 222 -10.07 18.06 8.82
N ALA A 223 -11.12 17.76 9.59
CA ALA A 223 -10.98 17.02 10.84
C ALA A 223 -10.44 15.60 10.62
N LEU A 224 -10.88 14.92 9.56
CA LEU A 224 -10.38 13.60 9.16
C LEU A 224 -8.93 13.66 8.68
N GLU A 225 -8.56 14.68 7.91
CA GLU A 225 -7.19 14.93 7.47
C GLU A 225 -6.26 15.20 8.66
N THR A 226 -6.72 16.02 9.62
CA THR A 226 -5.99 16.30 10.86
C THR A 226 -5.79 15.03 11.67
N TYR A 227 -6.80 14.18 11.78
CA TYR A 227 -6.69 12.89 12.43
C TYR A 227 -5.66 12.00 11.72
N ALA A 228 -5.68 11.93 10.38
CA ALA A 228 -4.70 11.19 9.60
C ALA A 228 -3.26 11.70 9.79
N ALA A 229 -3.07 13.02 9.90
CA ALA A 229 -1.77 13.62 10.19
C ALA A 229 -1.24 13.21 11.58
N ARG A 230 -2.10 13.24 12.61
CA ARG A 230 -1.74 12.80 13.98
C ARG A 230 -1.35 11.32 14.03
N ILE A 231 -2.04 10.47 13.28
CA ILE A 231 -1.68 9.05 13.16
C ILE A 231 -0.31 8.88 12.49
N ALA A 232 -0.01 9.67 11.45
CA ALA A 232 1.30 9.63 10.79
C ALA A 232 2.44 10.09 11.73
N GLU A 233 2.21 11.12 12.54
CA GLU A 233 3.16 11.56 13.58
C GLU A 233 3.39 10.46 14.62
N ALA A 234 2.32 9.82 15.11
CA ALA A 234 2.42 8.70 16.04
C ALA A 234 3.22 7.53 15.42
N GLU A 235 3.04 7.28 14.13
CA GLU A 235 3.79 6.25 13.41
C GLU A 235 5.28 6.56 13.31
N GLN A 236 5.63 7.83 13.10
CA GLN A 236 7.02 8.26 13.15
C GLN A 236 7.63 8.03 14.53
N ARG A 237 6.92 8.42 15.61
CA ARG A 237 7.38 8.18 16.99
C ARG A 237 7.56 6.70 17.30
N LEU A 238 6.67 5.85 16.79
CA LEU A 238 6.77 4.41 16.93
C LEU A 238 7.99 3.85 16.18
N ARG A 239 8.31 4.36 14.99
CA ARG A 239 9.54 3.99 14.27
C ARG A 239 10.79 4.42 15.04
N GLU A 240 10.82 5.65 15.58
CA GLU A 240 11.90 6.15 16.43
C GLU A 240 12.11 5.25 17.65
N LEU A 241 11.02 4.87 18.34
CA LEU A 241 11.09 3.98 19.50
C LEU A 241 11.65 2.60 19.14
N ARG A 242 11.22 2.00 18.02
CA ARG A 242 11.74 0.70 17.56
C ARG A 242 13.23 0.78 17.22
N GLN A 243 13.67 1.88 16.60
CA GLN A 243 15.07 2.09 16.29
C GLN A 243 15.92 2.23 17.57
N LEU A 244 15.43 2.95 18.58
CA LEU A 244 16.08 3.03 19.89
C LEU A 244 16.17 1.66 20.57
N GLN A 245 15.10 0.86 20.53
CA GLN A 245 15.10 -0.50 21.09
C GLN A 245 16.12 -1.42 20.40
N GLN A 246 16.26 -1.32 19.07
CA GLN A 246 17.27 -2.06 18.32
C GLN A 246 18.68 -1.65 18.73
N LEU A 247 18.93 -0.35 18.92
CA LEU A 247 20.22 0.14 19.39
C LEU A 247 20.54 -0.37 20.80
N THR A 248 19.57 -0.36 21.72
CA THR A 248 19.80 -0.83 23.11
C THR A 248 20.01 -2.34 23.21
N THR A 249 19.44 -3.13 22.30
CA THR A 249 19.58 -4.59 22.32
C THR A 249 21.02 -5.02 21.96
N GLY A 250 21.72 -4.26 21.11
CA GLY A 250 23.12 -4.53 20.76
C GLY A 250 24.15 -3.96 21.75
N VAL A 251 23.72 -3.28 22.82
CA VAL A 251 24.63 -2.65 23.79
C VAL A 251 25.39 -3.69 24.60
N GLU A 252 24.79 -4.84 24.91
CA GLU A 252 25.44 -5.92 25.66
C GLU A 252 26.56 -6.57 24.85
N GLU A 253 26.34 -6.80 23.55
CA GLU A 253 27.37 -7.28 22.61
C GLU A 253 28.54 -6.29 22.46
N VAL A 254 28.26 -4.98 22.47
CA VAL A 254 29.31 -3.95 22.45
C VAL A 254 30.10 -3.93 23.77
N PHE A 255 29.44 -4.12 24.92
CA PHE A 255 30.13 -4.22 26.21
C PHE A 255 30.97 -5.50 26.32
N ASP A 256 30.49 -6.63 25.81
CA ASP A 256 31.25 -7.88 25.74
C ASP A 256 32.49 -7.73 24.83
N LEU A 257 32.35 -7.05 23.70
CA LEU A 257 33.48 -6.74 22.81
C LEU A 257 34.52 -5.85 23.50
N LEU A 258 34.06 -4.79 24.20
CA LEU A 258 34.95 -3.90 24.97
C LEU A 258 35.65 -4.65 26.10
N ALA A 259 34.96 -5.56 26.79
CA ALA A 259 35.56 -6.40 27.83
C ALA A 259 36.60 -7.36 27.26
N ALA A 260 36.34 -7.95 26.08
CA ALA A 260 37.30 -8.79 25.38
C ALA A 260 38.54 -7.99 24.95
N THR A 261 38.38 -6.79 24.38
CA THR A 261 39.51 -5.92 24.01
C THR A 261 40.34 -5.49 25.23
N ALA A 262 39.70 -5.15 26.35
CA ALA A 262 40.43 -4.82 27.58
C ALA A 262 41.23 -6.02 28.13
N ARG A 263 40.73 -7.25 27.95
CA ARG A 263 41.46 -8.47 28.30
C ARG A 263 42.65 -8.71 27.37
N ASP A 264 42.49 -8.44 26.07
CA ASP A 264 43.57 -8.55 25.10
C ASP A 264 44.69 -7.55 25.38
N ASP A 265 44.34 -6.29 25.72
CA ASP A 265 45.31 -5.27 26.14
C ASP A 265 46.10 -5.70 27.39
N HIS A 266 45.44 -6.36 28.35
CA HIS A 266 46.10 -6.90 29.53
C HIS A 266 47.04 -8.07 29.20
N ALA A 267 46.62 -8.97 28.31
CA ALA A 267 47.44 -10.10 27.87
C ALA A 267 48.70 -9.62 27.11
N VAL A 268 48.59 -8.56 26.31
CA VAL A 268 49.75 -7.93 25.65
C VAL A 268 50.76 -7.43 26.71
N ALA A 269 50.29 -6.75 27.75
CA ALA A 269 51.16 -6.27 28.83
C ALA A 269 51.86 -7.41 29.59
N GLU A 270 51.19 -8.55 29.82
CA GLU A 270 51.83 -9.74 30.42
C GLU A 270 52.90 -10.35 29.50
N ILE A 271 52.65 -10.43 28.19
CA ILE A 271 53.62 -10.95 27.21
C ILE A 271 54.87 -10.05 27.14
N GLU A 272 54.69 -8.74 27.19
CA GLU A 272 55.81 -7.80 27.26
C GLU A 272 56.63 -8.01 28.55
N GLY A 273 55.97 -8.18 29.71
CA GLY A 273 56.64 -8.51 30.97
C GLY A 273 57.40 -9.84 30.94
N MET A 274 56.81 -10.89 30.36
CA MET A 274 57.48 -12.18 30.16
C MET A 274 58.68 -12.07 29.21
N SER A 275 58.60 -11.21 28.20
CA SER A 275 59.69 -10.96 27.26
C SER A 275 60.85 -10.23 27.94
N ASP A 276 60.56 -9.27 28.81
CA ASP A 276 61.55 -8.57 29.63
C ASP A 276 62.24 -9.52 30.62
N GLU A 277 61.50 -10.45 31.24
CA GLU A 277 62.07 -11.48 32.11
C GLU A 277 62.96 -12.46 31.35
N ALA A 278 62.52 -12.89 30.16
CA ALA A 278 63.30 -13.75 29.29
C ALA A 278 64.61 -13.06 28.85
N ALA A 279 64.57 -11.76 28.52
CA ALA A 279 65.76 -10.97 28.18
C ALA A 279 66.76 -10.93 29.35
N LYS A 280 66.28 -10.67 30.58
CA LYS A 280 67.14 -10.69 31.79
C LYS A 280 67.75 -12.06 32.04
N ALA A 281 67.01 -13.14 31.79
CA ALA A 281 67.51 -14.50 31.94
C ALA A 281 68.61 -14.81 30.90
N VAL A 282 68.43 -14.39 29.65
CA VAL A 282 69.44 -14.51 28.59
C VAL A 282 70.71 -13.75 28.97
N ASP A 283 70.59 -12.52 29.47
CA ASP A 283 71.74 -11.73 29.93
C ASP A 283 72.49 -12.41 31.09
N PHE A 284 71.76 -12.99 32.05
CA PHE A 284 72.36 -13.75 33.14
C PHE A 284 73.11 -15.00 32.64
N PHE A 285 72.54 -15.76 31.71
CA PHE A 285 73.22 -16.91 31.11
C PHE A 285 74.46 -16.50 30.32
N ASN A 286 74.40 -15.42 29.56
CA ASN A 286 75.56 -14.89 28.84
C ASN A 286 76.67 -14.49 29.80
N ALA A 287 76.34 -13.81 30.90
CA ALA A 287 77.30 -13.47 31.94
C ALA A 287 77.91 -14.72 32.61
N ALA A 288 77.10 -15.75 32.87
CA ALA A 288 77.58 -17.01 33.45
C ALA A 288 78.51 -17.79 32.48
N VAL A 289 78.18 -17.81 31.19
CA VAL A 289 79.04 -18.40 30.15
C VAL A 289 80.37 -17.65 30.05
N GLN A 290 80.33 -16.32 30.08
CA GLN A 290 81.53 -15.50 30.04
C GLN A 290 82.41 -15.73 31.28
N ALA A 291 81.82 -15.77 32.47
CA ALA A 291 82.54 -16.11 33.70
C ALA A 291 83.15 -17.53 33.66
N ALA A 292 82.46 -18.50 33.06
CA ALA A 292 82.97 -19.86 32.88
C ALA A 292 84.13 -19.91 31.87
N GLN A 293 84.08 -19.12 30.79
CA GLN A 293 85.17 -18.96 29.83
C GLN A 293 86.40 -18.34 30.50
N GLU A 294 86.22 -17.26 31.26
CA GLU A 294 87.31 -16.61 32.01
C GLU A 294 87.94 -17.57 33.04
N ALA A 295 87.15 -18.36 33.75
CA ALA A 295 87.65 -19.37 34.68
C ALA A 295 88.40 -20.51 33.97
N ALA A 296 87.95 -20.93 32.78
CA ALA A 296 88.63 -21.94 31.97
C ALA A 296 89.98 -21.42 31.44
N ASP A 297 90.06 -20.17 31.01
CA ASP A 297 91.29 -19.52 30.57
C ASP A 297 92.33 -19.40 31.70
N VAL A 298 91.89 -19.23 32.96
CA VAL A 298 92.77 -19.22 34.15
C VAL A 298 93.22 -20.63 34.54
N ALA A 299 92.37 -21.66 34.36
CA ALA A 299 92.64 -23.03 34.78
C ALA A 299 93.45 -23.85 33.75
N LEU A 300 93.45 -23.46 32.47
CA LEU A 300 94.18 -24.15 31.40
C LEU A 300 95.56 -23.52 31.19
N PRO A 301 96.68 -24.21 31.48
CA PRO A 301 98.00 -23.70 31.14
C PRO A 301 98.18 -23.65 29.62
N ALA A 302 98.69 -22.53 29.10
CA ALA A 302 99.00 -22.37 27.69
C ALA A 302 99.85 -23.54 27.16
N PRO A 303 99.60 -24.05 25.93
CA PRO A 303 100.40 -25.12 25.37
C PRO A 303 101.85 -24.68 25.28
N THR A 304 102.68 -25.25 26.15
CA THR A 304 104.14 -25.11 26.09
C THR A 304 104.61 -25.77 24.80
N GLN A 305 105.04 -24.95 23.83
CA GLN A 305 105.81 -25.42 22.68
C GLN A 305 107.10 -26.03 23.23
N THR A 306 107.10 -27.35 23.42
CA THR A 306 108.26 -28.07 23.92
C THR A 306 109.17 -28.39 22.75
N SER A 307 110.34 -27.76 22.83
CA SER A 307 111.50 -27.91 21.98
C SER A 307 111.93 -29.38 21.84
N SER A 308 111.97 -29.88 20.59
CA SER A 308 112.66 -31.13 20.25
C SER A 308 114.16 -30.85 20.13
N ARG A 309 114.93 -31.13 21.19
CA ARG A 309 116.39 -31.14 21.19
C ARG A 309 116.93 -32.35 21.95
N ALA A 310 117.92 -33.00 21.33
CA ALA A 310 118.87 -34.00 21.83
C ALA A 310 118.48 -35.49 21.71
N GLY A 311 118.97 -36.12 20.63
CA GLY A 311 119.50 -37.48 20.66
C GLY A 311 121.03 -37.38 20.51
N ASP A 312 121.76 -37.87 21.51
CA ASP A 312 123.21 -37.85 21.66
C ASP A 312 123.84 -39.17 21.14
N ARG A 313 125.15 -39.11 20.88
CA ARG A 313 126.09 -40.13 20.34
C ARG A 313 126.25 -41.38 21.24
N PRO A 314 126.92 -42.46 20.79
CA PRO A 314 128.39 -42.49 20.60
C PRO A 314 128.88 -42.48 19.14
#